data_AF-A0A420RGB5-F1
#
_entry.id   AF-A0A420RGB5-F1
#
_cell.length_a   1.000
_cell.length_b   1.000
_cell.length_c   1.000
_cell.angle_alpha   90.00
_cell.angle_beta   90.00
_cell.angle_gamma   90.00
#
_symmetry.space_group_name_H-M   'P 1'
#
loop_
_entity.id
_entity.type
_entity.pdbx_description
1 polymer ?
#
loop_
_entity_poly.entity_id
_entity_poly.type
_entity_poly.pdbx_seq_one_letter_code
_entity_poly.pdbx_strand_id
1 'polypeptide(L)' 'MQFIAANTSIPVLAVNCSFVHKDRAYIVMQRIRGTSLAEAWKTLCC' A
#
# COMPACT_ATOMS: atom_id res chain seq x y z
N MET A 1 -0.11 -3.52 10.03
CA MET A 1 0.78 -3.57 8.84
C MET A 1 2.17 -4.13 9.11
N GLN A 2 2.77 -3.94 10.29
CA GLN A 2 4.10 -4.50 10.63
C GLN A 2 4.20 -6.02 10.42
N PHE A 3 3.15 -6.77 10.76
CA PHE A 3 3.11 -8.21 10.53
C PHE A 3 3.33 -8.58 9.04
N ILE A 4 2.63 -7.92 8.12
CA ILE A 4 2.76 -8.22 6.68
C ILE A 4 4.17 -7.87 6.18
N ALA A 5 4.70 -6.72 6.61
CA ALA A 5 6.06 -6.30 6.27
C ALA A 5 7.13 -7.26 6.80
N ALA A 6 6.92 -7.84 7.98
CA ALA A 6 7.85 -8.80 8.58
C ALA A 6 7.79 -10.19 7.95
N ASN A 7 6.67 -10.55 7.31
CA ASN A 7 6.41 -11.91 6.83
C ASN A 7 6.37 -12.03 5.30
N THR A 8 6.51 -10.93 4.55
CA THR A 8 6.48 -10.94 3.09
C THR A 8 7.53 -10.00 2.52
N SER A 9 8.08 -10.34 1.35
CA SER A 9 8.96 -9.43 0.59
C SER A 9 8.18 -8.42 -0.25
N ILE A 10 6.85 -8.36 -0.09
CA ILE A 10 6.01 -7.39 -0.78
C ILE A 10 6.34 -6.03 -0.15
N PRO A 11 6.69 -5.00 -0.95
CA PRO A 11 6.98 -3.69 -0.42
C PRO A 11 5.71 -3.09 0.21
N VAL A 12 5.65 -3.17 1.55
CA VAL A 12 4.62 -2.53 2.36
C VAL A 12 5.21 -1.25 2.95
N LEU A 13 4.50 -0.15 2.79
CA LEU A 13 4.94 1.17 3.25
C LEU A 13 4.89 1.32 4.76
N ALA A 14 5.75 2.19 5.28
CA ALA A 14 5.66 2.65 6.65
C ALA A 14 4.29 3.30 6.91
N VAL A 15 3.61 2.80 7.94
CA VAL A 15 2.37 3.40 8.45
C VAL A 15 2.75 4.64 9.25
N ASN A 16 2.20 5.79 8.85
CA ASN A 16 2.44 7.04 9.55
C ASN A 16 1.51 7.16 10.77
N CYS A 17 0.24 6.79 10.61
CA CYS A 17 -0.73 6.69 11.71
C CYS A 17 -1.92 5.81 11.35
N SER A 18 -2.65 5.37 12.37
CA SER A 18 -3.96 4.72 12.23
C SER A 18 -4.95 5.39 13.16
N PHE A 19 -6.18 5.60 12.72
CA PHE A 19 -7.24 6.23 13.52
C PHE A 19 -8.62 5.73 13.11
N VAL A 20 -9.59 5.86 14.01
CA VAL A 20 -11.00 5.56 13.73
C VAL A 20 -11.75 6.88 13.54
N HIS A 21 -12.54 6.98 12.49
CA HIS A 21 -13.42 8.11 12.24
C HIS A 21 -14.76 7.60 11.70
N LYS A 22 -15.88 7.99 12.33
CA LYS A 22 -17.24 7.55 11.95
C LYS A 22 -17.34 6.03 11.80
N ASP A 23 -16.89 5.29 12.82
CA ASP A 23 -16.88 3.82 12.87
C ASP A 23 -16.12 3.13 11.72
N ARG A 24 -15.19 3.85 11.07
CA ARG A 24 -14.30 3.31 10.05
C ARG A 24 -12.84 3.46 10.47
N ALA A 25 -12.09 2.38 10.38
CA ALA A 25 -10.65 2.39 10.63
C ALA A 25 -9.91 2.87 9.38
N TYR A 26 -9.05 3.85 9.55
CA TYR A 26 -8.18 4.40 8.52
C TYR A 26 -6.72 4.15 8.89
N ILE A 27 -5.93 3.80 7.89
CA ILE A 27 -4.48 3.61 8.03
C ILE A 27 -3.83 4.54 7.00
N VAL A 28 -3.07 5.51 7.48
CA VAL A 28 -2.30 6.42 6.64
C VAL A 28 -0.93 5.82 6.40
N MET A 29 -0.61 5.64 5.13
CA MET A 29 0.67 5.09 4.69
C MET A 29 1.42 6.15 3.87
N GLN A 30 2.75 6.05 3.83
CA GLN A 30 3.54 6.87 2.90
C GLN A 30 3.10 6.60 1.45
N ARG A 31 3.18 7.59 0.57
CA ARG A 31 2.80 7.43 -0.84
C ARG A 31 3.94 6.75 -1.63
N ILE A 32 3.67 5.62 -2.26
CA ILE A 32 4.56 5.06 -3.31
C ILE A 32 4.33 5.83 -4.60
N ARG A 33 5.44 6.23 -5.26
CA ARG A 33 5.40 6.73 -6.63
C ARG A 33 5.42 5.53 -7.58
N GLY A 34 4.53 5.55 -8.57
CA GLY A 34 4.45 4.49 -9.56
C GLY A 34 3.10 4.50 -10.25
N THR A 35 2.97 3.58 -11.19
CA THR A 35 1.76 3.35 -11.99
C THR A 35 1.05 2.13 -11.44
N SER A 36 -0.28 2.14 -11.42
CA SER A 36 -1.02 0.94 -11.02
C SER A 36 -0.70 -0.22 -11.97
N LEU A 37 -0.68 -1.46 -11.47
CA LEU A 37 -0.42 -2.62 -12.32
C LEU A 37 -1.43 -2.71 -13.47
N ALA A 38 -2.70 -2.39 -13.21
CA ALA A 38 -3.75 -2.37 -14.23
C ALA A 38 -3.45 -1.38 -15.36
N GLU A 39 -2.89 -0.21 -15.04
CA GLU A 39 -2.50 0.79 -16.03
C GLU A 39 -1.21 0.40 -16.77
N ALA A 40 -0.21 -0.11 -16.05
CA ALA A 40 1.05 -0.56 -16.62
C ALA A 40 0.94 -1.85 -17.44
N TRP A 41 -0.13 -2.63 -17.27
CA TRP A 41 -0.31 -3.92 -17.96
C TRP A 41 -0.17 -3.82 -19.47
N LYS A 42 -0.66 -2.72 -20.05
CA LYS A 42 -0.58 -2.44 -21.50
C LYS A 42 0.85 -2.34 -22.02
N THR A 43 1.79 -1.89 -21.18
CA THR A 43 3.19 -1.68 -21.55
C THR A 43 4.10 -2.82 -21.10
N LEU A 44 3.59 -3.74 -20.28
CA LEU A 44 4.35 -4.89 -19.74
C LEU A 44 4.16 -6.17 -20.58
N CYS A 45 3.10 -6.27 -21.38
CA CYS A 45 2.80 -7.45 -22.20
C CYS A 45 3.28 -7.34 -23.66
N CYS A 46 4.33 -6.57 -23.94
CA CYS A 46 4.90 -6.42 -25.28
C CYS A 46 6.42 -6.47 -25.25
#